data_AF-A0A1E7J5E0-F1
#
_entry.id   AF-A0A1E7J5E0-F1
#
_cell.length_a   1.000
_cell.length_b   1.000
_cell.length_c   1.000
_cell.angle_alpha   90.00
_cell.angle_beta   90.00
_cell.angle_gamma   90.00
#
_symmetry.space_group_name_H-M   'P 1'
#
loop_
_entity.id
_entity.type
_entity.pdbx_description
1 polymer ?
#
loop_
_entity_poly.entity_id
_entity_poly.type
_entity_poly.pdbx_seq_one_letter_code
_entity_poly.pdbx_strand_id
1 'polypeptide(L)'
;MQIRFATDLSADEYVRRETWKDARLDNCPLHPNGGCGFARHGTYTRKFPDGTKIARWYCRSGHTTFSLLPDCLSSRLSGSLIEVEAVIAKVENSPSQEAAAYNLRPDIELPGVLRWIRRRTFLVEVALIMLIELFPSLLAGCTATISSFRSVLGVEHVLPELRMVGSSELGILPPPLGFGPRPGSQIKKRHFQHKTGSDPPLKNG
;
A
#
# COMPACT_ATOMS: atom_id res chain seq x y z
N MET A 1 1.18 -9.34 -7.14
CA MET A 1 0.60 -8.05 -7.58
C MET A 1 -0.51 -7.65 -6.62
N GLN A 2 -0.66 -6.36 -6.30
CA GLN A 2 -1.81 -5.88 -5.53
C GLN A 2 -2.85 -5.27 -6.49
N ILE A 3 -4.12 -5.50 -6.20
CA ILE A 3 -5.28 -4.96 -6.93
C ILE A 3 -6.19 -4.29 -5.90
N ARG A 4 -6.88 -3.24 -6.32
CA ARG A 4 -7.85 -2.53 -5.49
C ARG A 4 -9.02 -3.44 -5.13
N PHE A 5 -9.40 -3.44 -3.86
CA PHE A 5 -10.69 -3.93 -3.40
C PHE A 5 -11.50 -2.74 -2.93
N ALA A 6 -12.48 -2.36 -3.74
CA ALA A 6 -13.30 -1.19 -3.46
C ALA A 6 -14.17 -1.43 -2.22
N THR A 7 -14.07 -0.55 -1.23
CA THR A 7 -14.88 -0.61 0.00
C THR A 7 -14.91 0.76 0.66
N ASP A 8 -16.06 1.10 1.23
CA ASP A 8 -16.32 2.29 2.04
C ASP A 8 -16.08 2.04 3.54
N LEU A 9 -15.75 0.80 3.92
CA LEU A 9 -15.58 0.41 5.31
C LEU A 9 -14.33 1.02 5.92
N SER A 10 -14.39 1.34 7.21
CA SER A 10 -13.18 1.60 7.99
C SER A 10 -12.32 0.33 8.10
N ALA A 11 -11.06 0.47 8.51
CA ALA A 11 -10.18 -0.69 8.69
C ALA A 11 -10.69 -1.63 9.80
N ASP A 12 -11.30 -1.09 10.86
CA ASP A 12 -11.89 -1.89 11.93
C ASP A 12 -13.15 -2.62 11.47
N GLU A 13 -14.00 -1.96 10.69
CA GLU A 13 -15.18 -2.61 10.13
C GLU A 13 -14.82 -3.68 9.11
N TYR A 14 -13.79 -3.43 8.29
CA TYR A 14 -13.25 -4.42 7.37
C TYR A 14 -12.88 -5.72 8.11
N VAL A 15 -12.19 -5.58 9.25
CA VAL A 15 -11.81 -6.70 10.11
C VAL A 15 -13.01 -7.35 10.78
N ARG A 16 -13.85 -6.56 11.44
CA ARG A 16 -15.03 -7.03 12.19
C ARG A 16 -15.98 -7.84 11.30
N ARG A 17 -16.19 -7.41 10.06
CA ARG A 17 -17.08 -8.07 9.10
C ARG A 17 -16.38 -9.18 8.32
N GLU A 18 -15.08 -9.38 8.53
CA GLU A 18 -14.25 -10.33 7.77
C GLU A 18 -14.38 -10.16 6.25
N THR A 19 -14.45 -8.90 5.80
CA THR A 19 -14.85 -8.51 4.42
C THR A 19 -13.96 -9.11 3.33
N TRP A 20 -12.76 -9.60 3.67
CA TRP A 20 -11.93 -10.39 2.74
C TRP A 20 -12.65 -11.66 2.25
N LYS A 21 -13.63 -12.20 2.98
CA LYS A 21 -14.45 -13.33 2.54
C LYS A 21 -15.26 -12.98 1.29
N ASP A 22 -15.79 -11.76 1.26
CA ASP A 22 -16.64 -11.24 0.18
C ASP A 22 -15.86 -10.75 -1.04
N ALA A 23 -14.53 -10.61 -0.92
CA ALA A 23 -13.68 -10.24 -2.04
C ALA A 23 -13.86 -11.21 -3.22
N ARG A 24 -14.08 -10.66 -4.41
CA ARG A 24 -14.23 -11.39 -5.67
C ARG A 24 -13.27 -10.88 -6.73
N LEU A 25 -12.75 -11.80 -7.51
CA LEU A 25 -11.97 -11.51 -8.71
C LEU A 25 -12.31 -12.62 -9.70
N ASP A 26 -13.27 -12.32 -10.58
CA ASP A 26 -13.93 -13.35 -11.40
C ASP A 26 -13.03 -13.80 -12.57
N ASN A 27 -12.27 -12.87 -13.14
CA ASN A 27 -11.37 -13.13 -14.26
C ASN A 27 -9.91 -12.93 -13.87
N CYS A 28 -9.04 -13.71 -14.49
CA CYS A 28 -7.61 -13.53 -14.31
C CYS A 28 -7.16 -12.21 -14.94
N PRO A 29 -6.48 -11.31 -14.21
CA PRO A 29 -5.99 -10.04 -14.77
C PRO A 29 -4.98 -10.21 -15.91
N LEU A 30 -4.32 -11.36 -16.02
CA LEU A 30 -3.37 -11.67 -17.10
C LEU A 30 -4.02 -12.44 -18.26
N HIS A 31 -5.11 -13.16 -18.00
CA HIS A 31 -5.78 -13.99 -18.99
C HIS A 31 -7.31 -13.82 -18.85
N PRO A 32 -7.87 -12.71 -19.36
CA PRO A 32 -9.29 -12.39 -19.19
C PRO A 32 -10.23 -13.46 -19.76
N ASN A 33 -9.78 -14.18 -20.79
CA ASN A 33 -10.55 -15.25 -21.45
C ASN A 33 -10.48 -16.60 -20.70
N GLY A 34 -9.79 -16.68 -19.56
CA GLY A 34 -9.69 -17.90 -18.76
C GLY A 34 -8.66 -18.92 -19.26
N GLY A 35 -8.85 -20.20 -18.90
CA GLY A 35 -7.95 -21.32 -19.26
C GLY A 35 -6.62 -21.38 -18.50
N CYS A 36 -6.30 -20.39 -17.68
CA CYS A 36 -5.00 -20.24 -17.03
C CYS A 36 -4.87 -20.86 -15.63
N GLY A 37 -5.88 -21.66 -15.22
CA GLY A 37 -5.94 -22.28 -13.90
C GLY A 37 -6.09 -21.27 -12.75
N PHE A 38 -6.66 -20.10 -13.02
CA PHE A 38 -6.88 -19.02 -12.05
C PHE A 38 -7.90 -19.42 -10.98
N ALA A 39 -7.52 -19.24 -9.71
CA ALA A 39 -8.37 -19.60 -8.59
C ALA A 39 -8.04 -18.78 -7.34
N ARG A 40 -8.98 -18.75 -6.40
CA ARG A 40 -8.76 -18.19 -5.05
C ARG A 40 -7.64 -18.98 -4.36
N HIS A 41 -6.76 -18.26 -3.68
CA HIS A 41 -5.53 -18.76 -3.06
C HIS A 41 -5.43 -18.30 -1.59
N GLY A 42 -6.54 -18.47 -0.87
CA GLY A 42 -6.67 -18.14 0.54
C GLY A 42 -6.45 -16.66 0.86
N THR A 43 -5.83 -16.41 2.01
CA THR A 43 -5.51 -15.05 2.50
C THR A 43 -4.08 -14.95 3.00
N TYR A 44 -3.56 -13.75 3.19
CA TYR A 44 -2.39 -13.50 4.07
C TYR A 44 -2.77 -12.47 5.14
N THR A 45 -2.10 -12.53 6.29
CA THR A 45 -2.32 -11.61 7.41
C THR A 45 -1.50 -10.33 7.25
N ARG A 46 -2.04 -9.20 7.71
CA ARG A 46 -1.24 -7.99 7.94
C ARG A 46 -1.04 -7.80 9.43
N LYS A 47 0.05 -7.11 9.78
CA LYS A 47 0.38 -6.81 11.17
C LYS A 47 -0.63 -5.85 11.81
N PHE A 48 -1.16 -4.89 11.06
CA PHE A 48 -2.10 -3.89 11.57
C PHE A 48 -3.12 -3.46 10.50
N PRO A 49 -4.39 -3.23 10.89
CA PRO A 49 -4.98 -3.56 12.20
C PRO A 49 -4.94 -5.07 12.51
N ASP A 50 -4.99 -5.44 13.79
CA ASP A 50 -4.96 -6.84 14.20
C ASP A 50 -6.14 -7.61 13.60
N GLY A 51 -5.94 -8.87 13.24
CA GLY A 51 -6.96 -9.69 12.56
C GLY A 51 -7.12 -9.40 11.07
N THR A 52 -6.46 -8.38 10.51
CA THR A 52 -6.51 -8.07 9.08
C THR A 52 -6.02 -9.23 8.23
N LYS A 53 -6.87 -9.71 7.33
CA LYS A 53 -6.54 -10.67 6.28
C LYS A 53 -6.83 -10.09 4.90
N ILE A 54 -5.99 -10.40 3.93
CA ILE A 54 -6.13 -9.94 2.54
C ILE A 54 -6.36 -11.15 1.64
N ALA A 55 -7.45 -11.13 0.88
CA ALA A 55 -7.80 -12.19 -0.06
C ALA A 55 -6.82 -12.26 -1.23
N ARG A 56 -6.50 -13.48 -1.65
CA ARG A 56 -5.55 -13.76 -2.72
C ARG A 56 -6.15 -14.67 -3.79
N TRP A 57 -5.66 -14.50 -5.00
CA TRP A 57 -5.86 -15.38 -6.14
C TRP A 57 -4.52 -15.72 -6.76
N TYR A 58 -4.44 -16.89 -7.40
CA TYR A 58 -3.25 -17.35 -8.07
C TYR A 58 -3.57 -17.73 -9.51
N CYS A 59 -2.80 -17.19 -10.45
CA CYS A 59 -2.81 -17.60 -11.85
C CYS A 59 -1.70 -18.61 -12.07
N ARG A 60 -2.06 -19.83 -12.48
CA ARG A 60 -1.10 -20.92 -12.65
C ARG A 60 -0.21 -20.71 -13.86
N SER A 61 -0.80 -20.41 -15.01
CA SER A 61 -0.04 -20.15 -16.24
C SER A 61 0.84 -18.91 -16.14
N GLY A 62 0.35 -17.86 -15.47
CA GLY A 62 1.10 -16.61 -15.27
C GLY A 62 2.04 -16.63 -14.06
N HIS A 63 2.07 -17.72 -13.28
CA HIS A 63 2.86 -17.85 -12.04
C HIS A 63 2.79 -16.62 -11.13
N THR A 64 1.61 -16.02 -11.01
CA THR A 64 1.43 -14.72 -10.36
C THR A 64 0.28 -14.77 -9.37
N THR A 65 0.56 -14.29 -8.16
CA THR A 65 -0.44 -14.09 -7.10
C THR A 65 -0.97 -12.66 -7.15
N PHE A 66 -2.28 -12.52 -7.09
CA PHE A 66 -3.01 -11.25 -6.96
C PHE A 66 -3.57 -11.14 -5.55
N SER A 67 -3.41 -9.98 -4.94
CA SER A 67 -3.90 -9.69 -3.59
C SER A 67 -4.83 -8.49 -3.65
N LEU A 68 -6.05 -8.63 -3.13
CA LEU A 68 -7.08 -7.60 -3.17
C LEU A 68 -6.98 -6.71 -1.93
N LEU A 69 -6.26 -5.58 -2.04
CA LEU A 69 -6.06 -4.65 -0.93
C LEU A 69 -7.28 -3.72 -0.80
N PRO A 70 -7.98 -3.69 0.35
CA PRO A 70 -9.11 -2.80 0.56
C PRO A 70 -8.70 -1.33 0.61
N ASP A 71 -9.59 -0.45 0.17
CA ASP A 71 -9.36 1.00 0.10
C ASP A 71 -9.00 1.64 1.45
N CYS A 72 -9.46 1.07 2.56
CA CYS A 72 -9.11 1.56 3.88
C CYS A 72 -7.64 1.33 4.26
N LEU A 73 -6.93 0.40 3.62
CA LEU A 73 -5.57 -0.01 4.04
C LEU A 73 -4.45 0.60 3.19
N SER A 74 -3.37 1.03 3.83
CA SER A 74 -2.22 1.58 3.11
C SER A 74 -1.45 0.50 2.33
N SER A 75 -1.04 0.83 1.10
CA SER A 75 -0.16 -0.01 0.30
C SER A 75 1.26 0.06 0.84
N ARG A 76 1.93 -1.09 1.00
CA ARG A 76 3.35 -1.23 1.40
C ARG A 76 3.79 -0.52 2.71
N LEU A 77 2.86 0.07 3.44
CA LEU A 77 2.96 0.57 4.82
C LEU A 77 2.00 -0.21 5.71
N SER A 78 2.27 -0.26 7.02
CA SER A 78 1.32 -0.82 7.98
C SER A 78 0.29 0.23 8.38
N GLY A 79 -0.95 -0.19 8.59
CA GLY A 79 -2.06 0.66 9.01
C GLY A 79 -3.00 1.08 7.88
N SER A 80 -4.05 1.79 8.25
CA SER A 80 -5.02 2.39 7.35
C SER A 80 -4.47 3.64 6.65
N LEU A 81 -5.13 4.10 5.57
CA LEU A 81 -4.79 5.37 4.96
C LEU A 81 -5.03 6.55 5.91
N ILE A 82 -6.11 6.50 6.70
CA ILE A 82 -6.44 7.52 7.71
C ILE A 82 -5.35 7.59 8.79
N GLU A 83 -4.87 6.43 9.27
CA GLU A 83 -3.77 6.39 10.26
C GLU A 83 -2.48 6.96 9.68
N VAL A 84 -2.14 6.63 8.43
CA VAL A 84 -0.96 7.22 7.76
C VAL A 84 -1.11 8.73 7.66
N GLU A 85 -2.28 9.21 7.25
CA GLU A 85 -2.57 10.65 7.16
C GLU A 85 -2.46 11.34 8.51
N ALA A 86 -3.03 10.77 9.57
CA ALA A 86 -2.97 11.33 10.92
C ALA A 86 -1.52 11.49 11.41
N VAL A 87 -0.64 10.56 11.05
CA VAL A 87 0.80 10.66 11.34
C VAL A 87 1.41 11.83 10.57
N ILE A 88 1.14 11.96 9.27
CA ILE A 88 1.68 13.05 8.45
C ILE A 88 1.16 14.41 8.93
N ALA A 89 -0.13 14.53 9.21
CA ALA A 89 -0.73 15.75 9.74
C ALA A 89 -0.09 16.16 11.07
N LYS A 90 0.20 15.22 11.97
CA LYS A 90 0.93 15.53 13.21
C LYS A 90 2.35 16.04 12.95
N VAL A 91 3.03 15.48 11.95
CA VAL A 91 4.38 15.91 11.56
C VAL A 91 4.36 17.30 10.92
N GLU A 92 3.40 17.57 10.02
CA GLU A 92 3.20 18.88 9.38
C GLU A 92 2.90 19.98 10.41
N ASN A 93 2.17 19.66 11.48
CA ASN A 93 1.81 20.60 12.55
C ASN A 93 2.85 20.67 13.69
N SER A 94 3.96 19.94 13.59
CA SER A 94 5.02 19.96 14.62
C SER A 94 6.16 20.89 14.20
N PRO A 95 6.85 21.53 15.17
CA PRO A 95 8.00 22.39 14.86
C PRO A 95 9.19 21.60 14.29
N SER A 96 9.26 20.29 14.54
CA SER A 96 10.26 19.38 13.97
C SER A 96 9.76 17.93 13.96
N GLN A 97 10.44 17.06 13.20
CA GLN A 97 10.15 15.62 13.21
C GLN A 97 10.48 14.99 14.58
N GLU A 98 11.49 15.49 15.28
CA GLU A 98 11.88 15.08 16.62
C GLU A 98 10.78 15.41 17.63
N ALA A 99 10.17 16.60 17.54
CA ALA A 99 9.03 16.98 18.37
C ALA A 99 7.81 16.08 18.10
N ALA A 100 7.55 15.76 16.83
CA ALA A 100 6.49 14.82 16.47
C ALA A 100 6.75 13.40 16.98
N ALA A 101 8.01 12.95 16.95
CA ALA A 101 8.40 11.60 17.32
C ALA A 101 8.04 11.23 18.76
N TYR A 102 8.23 12.15 19.71
CA TYR A 102 7.88 11.95 21.13
C TYR A 102 6.41 11.57 21.34
N ASN A 103 5.51 12.06 20.49
CA ASN A 103 4.07 11.85 20.63
C ASN A 103 3.52 10.69 19.79
N LEU A 104 4.28 10.20 18.81
CA LEU A 104 3.79 9.23 17.82
C LEU A 104 4.07 7.78 18.19
N ARG A 105 5.26 7.48 18.71
CA ARG A 105 5.73 6.10 18.98
C ARG A 105 6.69 6.08 20.18
N PRO A 106 6.21 6.29 21.41
CA PRO A 106 7.05 6.27 22.60
C PRO A 106 7.64 4.89 22.89
N ASP A 107 7.12 3.83 22.25
CA ASP A 107 7.54 2.43 22.39
C ASP A 107 8.82 2.07 21.64
N ILE A 108 9.38 2.98 20.82
CA ILE A 108 10.60 2.76 20.05
C ILE A 108 11.60 3.89 20.33
N GLU A 109 12.88 3.58 20.35
CA GLU A 109 13.94 4.60 20.42
C GLU A 109 13.83 5.63 19.29
N LEU A 110 14.17 6.89 19.60
CA LEU A 110 14.05 8.04 18.71
C LEU A 110 14.57 7.81 17.28
N PRO A 111 15.76 7.19 17.04
CA PRO A 111 16.22 6.93 15.69
C PRO A 111 15.29 6.01 14.89
N GLY A 112 14.66 5.05 15.55
CA GLY A 112 13.67 4.16 14.94
C GLY A 112 12.40 4.90 14.55
N VAL A 113 11.91 5.77 15.42
CA VAL A 113 10.71 6.59 15.17
C VAL A 113 10.96 7.56 14.01
N LEU A 114 12.11 8.24 13.98
CA LEU A 114 12.44 9.18 12.90
C LEU A 114 12.53 8.47 11.54
N ARG A 115 13.16 7.28 11.46
CA ARG A 115 13.14 6.48 10.22
C ARG A 115 11.72 6.09 9.80
N TRP A 116 10.87 5.75 10.77
CA TRP A 116 9.48 5.37 10.54
C TRP A 116 8.63 6.55 10.05
N ILE A 117 8.85 7.76 10.59
CA ILE A 117 8.24 9.02 10.14
C ILE A 117 8.71 9.36 8.72
N ARG A 118 10.03 9.48 8.51
CA ARG A 118 10.62 9.87 7.21
C ARG A 118 10.13 9.01 6.07
N ARG A 119 10.05 7.69 6.29
CA ARG A 119 9.52 6.76 5.28
C ARG A 119 8.07 7.05 4.90
N ARG A 120 7.22 7.43 5.87
CA ARG A 120 5.82 7.77 5.58
C ARG A 120 5.72 9.10 4.86
N THR A 121 6.39 10.13 5.38
CA THR A 121 6.37 11.47 4.80
C THR A 121 6.84 11.43 3.36
N PHE A 122 7.99 10.81 3.10
CA PHE A 122 8.52 10.68 1.74
C PHE A 122 7.57 9.97 0.78
N LEU A 123 6.97 8.84 1.18
CA LEU A 123 6.06 8.09 0.30
C LEU A 123 4.77 8.87 0.02
N VAL A 124 4.23 9.56 1.01
CA VAL A 124 3.05 10.40 0.83
C VAL A 124 3.38 11.59 -0.07
N GLU A 125 4.46 12.32 0.21
CA GLU A 125 4.90 13.47 -0.58
C GLU A 125 5.08 13.12 -2.07
N VAL A 126 5.78 12.02 -2.38
CA VAL A 126 5.96 11.57 -3.77
C VAL A 126 4.63 11.19 -4.43
N ALA A 127 3.71 10.57 -3.68
CA ALA A 127 2.37 10.27 -4.20
C ALA A 127 1.57 11.54 -4.48
N LEU A 128 1.64 12.54 -3.61
CA LEU A 128 0.96 13.83 -3.78
C LEU A 128 1.51 14.61 -4.98
N ILE A 129 2.83 14.66 -5.16
CA ILE A 129 3.46 15.29 -6.33
C ILE A 129 2.95 14.64 -7.62
N MET A 130 2.99 13.31 -7.70
CA MET A 130 2.53 12.58 -8.88
C MET A 130 1.02 12.82 -9.15
N LEU A 131 0.21 12.97 -8.11
CA LEU A 131 -1.22 13.27 -8.28
C LEU A 131 -1.46 14.67 -8.82
N ILE A 132 -0.69 15.68 -8.37
CA ILE A 132 -0.76 17.04 -8.93
C ILE A 132 -0.46 17.00 -10.44
N GLU A 133 0.53 16.21 -10.85
CA GLU A 133 0.89 16.05 -12.27
C GLU A 133 -0.18 15.30 -13.08
N LEU A 134 -0.80 14.27 -12.50
CA LEU A 134 -1.83 13.47 -13.17
C LEU A 134 -3.18 14.18 -13.26
N PHE A 135 -3.53 15.01 -12.27
CA PHE A 135 -4.83 15.66 -12.15
C PHE A 135 -4.71 17.19 -11.93
N PRO A 136 -4.02 17.92 -12.82
CA PRO A 136 -3.67 19.33 -12.60
C PRO A 136 -4.89 20.26 -12.53
N SER A 137 -5.99 19.91 -13.22
CA SER A 137 -7.25 20.66 -13.18
C SER A 137 -7.97 20.53 -11.84
N LEU A 138 -7.91 19.34 -11.21
CA LEU A 138 -8.55 19.07 -9.93
C LEU A 138 -7.72 19.59 -8.76
N LEU A 139 -6.39 19.50 -8.86
CA LEU A 139 -5.44 19.79 -7.79
C LEU A 139 -4.66 21.10 -8.04
N ALA A 140 -5.27 22.01 -8.78
CA ALA A 140 -4.69 23.31 -9.09
C ALA A 140 -4.38 24.08 -7.79
N GLY A 141 -3.12 24.53 -7.65
CA GLY A 141 -2.68 25.27 -6.47
C GLY A 141 -2.35 24.41 -5.24
N CYS A 142 -2.46 23.08 -5.33
CA CYS A 142 -1.98 22.20 -4.27
C CYS A 142 -0.44 22.23 -4.19
N THR A 143 0.06 22.28 -2.96
CA THR A 143 1.44 21.84 -2.62
C THR A 143 1.39 20.40 -2.10
N ALA A 144 2.53 19.70 -2.08
CA ALA A 144 2.63 18.28 -1.71
C ALA A 144 2.49 18.04 -0.19
N THR A 145 1.47 18.61 0.43
CA THR A 145 1.15 18.46 1.86
C THR A 145 -0.31 18.03 2.04
N ILE A 146 -0.59 17.29 3.11
CA ILE A 146 -1.95 16.87 3.46
C ILE A 146 -2.83 18.10 3.72
N SER A 147 -2.30 19.09 4.44
CA SER A 147 -3.00 20.35 4.73
C SER A 147 -3.45 21.10 3.47
N SER A 148 -2.58 21.20 2.45
CA SER A 148 -2.91 21.87 1.19
C SER A 148 -4.01 21.14 0.43
N PHE A 149 -3.91 19.82 0.31
CA PHE A 149 -4.93 19.01 -0.35
C PHE A 149 -6.26 19.04 0.40
N ARG A 150 -6.22 19.03 1.74
CA ARG A 150 -7.42 19.13 2.57
C ARG A 150 -8.19 20.42 2.28
N SER A 151 -7.46 21.53 2.20
CA SER A 151 -8.03 22.85 1.88
C SER A 151 -8.66 22.91 0.49
N VAL A 152 -8.03 22.29 -0.52
CA VAL A 152 -8.51 22.33 -1.91
C VAL A 152 -9.68 21.37 -2.13
N LEU A 153 -9.62 20.17 -1.56
CA LEU A 153 -10.66 19.14 -1.75
C LEU A 153 -11.86 19.31 -0.80
N GLY A 154 -11.71 20.02 0.32
CA GLY A 154 -12.79 20.22 1.29
C GLY A 154 -13.20 18.94 2.03
N VAL A 155 -12.31 17.95 2.12
CA VAL A 155 -12.58 16.65 2.76
C VAL A 155 -11.87 16.55 4.11
N GLU A 156 -12.37 15.69 5.00
CA GLU A 156 -11.71 15.44 6.29
C GLU A 156 -10.42 14.62 6.12
N HIS A 157 -10.50 13.54 5.32
CA HIS A 157 -9.42 12.60 5.06
C HIS A 157 -9.03 12.61 3.58
N VAL A 158 -7.83 13.12 3.31
CA VAL A 158 -7.28 13.33 1.98
C VAL A 158 -6.85 12.01 1.33
N LEU A 159 -6.10 11.16 2.03
CA LEU A 159 -5.51 9.97 1.41
C LEU A 159 -6.54 8.95 0.91
N PRO A 160 -7.61 8.62 1.65
CA PRO A 160 -8.69 7.77 1.13
C PRO A 160 -9.35 8.38 -0.11
N GLU A 161 -9.64 9.68 -0.09
CA GLU A 161 -10.25 10.38 -1.21
C GLU A 161 -9.36 10.34 -2.46
N LEU A 162 -8.06 10.61 -2.30
CA LEU A 162 -7.11 10.57 -3.41
C LEU A 162 -6.95 9.16 -4.01
N ARG A 163 -7.14 8.10 -3.22
CA ARG A 163 -7.18 6.74 -3.77
C ARG A 163 -8.41 6.50 -4.64
N MET A 164 -9.55 7.09 -4.28
CA MET A 164 -10.78 7.04 -5.10
C MET A 164 -10.58 7.80 -6.41
N VAL A 165 -10.10 9.04 -6.32
CA VAL A 165 -9.80 9.91 -7.46
C VAL A 165 -8.80 9.23 -8.41
N GLY A 166 -7.69 8.73 -7.88
CA GLY A 166 -6.64 8.05 -8.64
C GLY A 166 -6.92 6.59 -8.97
N SER A 167 -8.17 6.14 -8.90
CA SER A 167 -8.50 4.71 -8.97
C SER A 167 -8.06 4.00 -10.25
N SER A 168 -8.12 4.68 -11.40
CA SER A 168 -7.61 4.17 -12.69
C SER A 168 -6.08 4.06 -12.70
N GLU A 169 -5.40 4.94 -11.97
CA GLU A 169 -3.95 5.10 -11.97
C GLU A 169 -3.24 4.35 -10.83
N LEU A 170 -3.97 3.59 -9.99
CA LEU A 170 -3.37 2.89 -8.85
C LEU A 170 -2.26 1.91 -9.25
N GLY A 171 -2.25 1.41 -10.48
CA GLY A 171 -1.19 0.55 -10.98
C GLY A 171 0.17 1.26 -11.10
N ILE A 172 0.17 2.56 -11.39
CA ILE A 172 1.37 3.39 -11.57
C ILE A 172 1.67 4.25 -10.35
N LEU A 173 0.64 4.66 -9.60
CA LEU A 173 0.78 5.48 -8.41
C LEU A 173 1.65 4.77 -7.35
N PRO A 174 2.58 5.50 -6.70
CA PRO A 174 3.41 4.92 -5.68
C PRO A 174 2.57 4.62 -4.41
N PRO A 175 3.10 3.76 -3.53
CA PRO A 175 2.59 3.66 -2.17
C PRO A 175 2.68 5.02 -1.45
N PRO A 176 1.78 5.32 -0.50
CA PRO A 176 0.82 4.38 0.08
C PRO A 176 -0.51 4.27 -0.66
N LEU A 177 -0.78 5.16 -1.62
CA LEU A 177 -2.05 5.20 -2.34
C LEU A 177 -2.16 4.06 -3.35
N GLY A 178 -1.17 3.96 -4.25
CA GLY A 178 -1.15 2.97 -5.32
C GLY A 178 -0.31 1.73 -5.03
N PHE A 179 -0.27 0.85 -6.02
CA PHE A 179 0.40 -0.44 -6.03
C PHE A 179 1.69 -0.45 -6.86
N GLY A 180 2.00 0.70 -7.47
CA GLY A 180 3.17 0.94 -8.30
C GLY A 180 4.50 0.75 -7.58
N PRO A 181 5.62 0.94 -8.29
CA PRO A 181 6.95 0.77 -7.73
C PRO A 181 7.17 1.71 -6.53
N ARG A 182 8.05 1.29 -5.61
CA ARG A 182 8.48 2.21 -4.55
C ARG A 182 9.42 3.25 -5.17
N PRO A 183 9.25 4.55 -4.88
CA PRO A 183 10.23 5.55 -5.27
C PRO A 183 11.62 5.18 -4.72
N GLY A 184 12.67 5.36 -5.51
CA GLY A 184 14.05 5.01 -5.14
C GLY A 184 14.38 3.51 -5.13
N SER A 185 13.40 2.62 -5.36
CA SER A 185 13.68 1.21 -5.65
C SER A 185 14.23 1.12 -7.07
N GLN A 186 15.56 1.12 -7.24
CA GLN A 186 16.15 0.62 -8.47
C GLN A 186 15.54 -0.76 -8.73
N ILE A 187 15.02 -0.99 -9.95
CA ILE A 187 14.75 -2.33 -10.43
C ILE A 187 16.07 -3.06 -10.24
N LYS A 188 16.16 -3.94 -9.24
CA LYS A 188 17.32 -4.82 -9.12
C LYS A 188 17.36 -5.53 -10.47
N LYS A 189 18.34 -5.17 -11.33
CA LYS A 189 18.75 -6.05 -12.42
C LYS A 189 18.82 -7.42 -11.78
N ARG A 190 18.16 -8.43 -12.37
CA ARG A 190 18.19 -9.81 -11.89
C ARG A 190 19.66 -10.20 -11.74
N HIS A 191 20.25 -9.97 -10.57
CA HIS A 191 21.57 -10.44 -10.24
C HIS A 191 21.38 -11.95 -10.21
N PHE A 192 22.02 -12.60 -11.18
CA PHE A 192 22.18 -14.02 -11.38
C PHE A 192 21.69 -14.83 -10.18
N GLN A 193 20.53 -15.48 -10.33
CA GLN A 193 20.17 -16.60 -9.45
C GLN A 193 21.39 -17.53 -9.42
N HIS A 194 21.98 -17.72 -8.25
CA HIS A 194 22.93 -18.80 -8.07
C HIS A 194 22.19 -20.09 -8.41
N LYS A 195 22.75 -20.89 -9.34
CA LYS A 195 22.28 -22.25 -9.55
C LYS A 195 22.47 -22.99 -8.24
N THR A 196 21.37 -23.36 -7.59
CA THR A 196 21.40 -24.38 -6.55
C THR A 196 21.89 -25.65 -7.22
N GLY A 197 23.12 -26.06 -6.91
CA GLY A 197 23.63 -27.37 -7.28
C GLY A 197 22.82 -28.44 -6.55
N SER A 198 22.61 -29.58 -7.20
CA SER A 198 21.96 -30.74 -6.58
C SER A 198 22.69 -31.13 -5.29
N ASP A 199 21.92 -31.53 -4.27
CA ASP A 199 22.49 -32.05 -3.02
C ASP A 199 23.44 -33.22 -3.32
N PRO A 200 24.62 -33.29 -2.67
CA PRO A 200 25.54 -34.39 -2.88
C PRO A 200 24.93 -35.71 -2.38
N PRO A 201 25.21 -36.84 -3.04
CA PRO A 201 24.63 -38.12 -2.68
C PRO A 201 25.09 -38.54 -1.27
N LEU A 202 24.18 -39.17 -0.53
CA LEU A 202 24.46 -39.75 0.78
C LEU A 202 25.53 -40.83 0.63
N LYS A 203 26.58 -40.76 1.47
CA LYS A 203 27.58 -41.81 1.58
C LYS A 203 26.91 -43.06 2.15
N ASN A 204 26.84 -44.12 1.36
CA ASN A 204 26.47 -45.45 1.83
C ASN A 204 27.55 -45.95 2.80
N GLY A 205 27.13 -46.43 3.96
CA GLY A 205 27.95 -47.21 4.89
C GLY A 205 28.07 -48.67 4.48
#